data_AF-A0A9D7MQ28-F1
#
_entry.id   AF-A0A9D7MQ28-F1
#
_cell.length_a   1.000
_cell.length_b   1.000
_cell.length_c   1.000
_cell.angle_alpha   90.00
_cell.angle_beta   90.00
_cell.angle_gamma   90.00
#
_symmetry.space_group_name_H-M   'P 1'
#
loop_
_entity.id
_entity.type
_entity.pdbx_description
1 polymer ?
#
loop_
_entity_poly.entity_id
_entity_poly.type
_entity_poly.pdbx_seq_one_letter_code
_entity_poly.pdbx_strand_id
1 'polypeptide(L)'
;MLALLVLLQTEAARMPVDDPATHLELTMIHEVMVLDHSGTELAALQYAAALKLTLYAGLIATLLNPFHPLQEPVLAVGVGALTMVGVAVVVGCFESLMARLPLPLVPRYVWLAGWLAGAAALVVGVLGAKA
;
A
#
# COMPACT_ATOMS: atom_id res chain seq x y z
N MET A 1 -7.01 7.48 5.52
CA MET A 1 -5.58 7.58 5.17
C MET A 1 -4.73 6.56 5.88
N LEU A 2 -4.66 6.55 7.21
CA LEU A 2 -3.88 5.53 7.94
C LEU A 2 -4.29 4.08 7.60
N ALA A 3 -5.59 3.80 7.45
CA ALA A 3 -6.07 2.49 7.01
C ALA A 3 -5.56 2.11 5.60
N LEU A 4 -5.55 3.05 4.65
CA LEU A 4 -5.05 2.82 3.29
C LEU A 4 -3.53 2.64 3.26
N LEU A 5 -2.80 3.34 4.13
CA LEU A 5 -1.35 3.17 4.28
C LEU A 5 -1.01 1.78 4.81
N VAL A 6 -1.75 1.31 5.83
CA VAL A 6 -1.58 -0.05 6.37
C VAL A 6 -1.90 -1.09 5.30
N LEU A 7 -3.00 -0.92 4.55
CA LEU A 7 -3.37 -1.82 3.45
C LEU A 7 -2.34 -1.83 2.32
N LEU A 8 -1.80 -0.65 1.94
CA LEU A 8 -0.75 -0.55 0.95
C LEU A 8 0.49 -1.33 1.40
N GLN A 9 0.89 -1.19 2.67
CA GLN A 9 2.05 -1.93 3.20
C GLN A 9 1.82 -3.43 3.23
N THR A 10 0.63 -3.88 3.66
CA THR A 10 0.31 -5.31 3.76
C THR A 10 0.21 -5.98 2.39
N GLU A 11 -0.46 -5.35 1.42
CA GLU A 11 -0.69 -5.92 0.08
C GLU A 11 0.56 -5.85 -0.82
N ALA A 12 1.42 -4.86 -0.59
CA ALA A 12 2.71 -4.75 -1.27
C ALA A 12 3.83 -5.54 -0.58
N ALA A 13 3.53 -6.25 0.53
CA ALA A 13 4.52 -6.95 1.37
C ALA A 13 5.71 -6.04 1.73
N ARG A 14 5.40 -4.80 2.13
CA ARG A 14 6.36 -3.77 2.53
C ARG A 14 6.43 -3.70 4.05
N MET A 15 7.63 -3.42 4.56
CA MET A 15 7.87 -3.23 6.00
C MET A 15 6.83 -2.28 6.62
N PRO A 16 6.29 -2.59 7.81
CA PRO A 16 6.72 -3.60 8.78
C PRO A 16 6.12 -5.00 8.57
N VAL A 17 5.24 -5.17 7.58
CA VAL A 17 4.58 -6.45 7.27
C VAL A 17 5.39 -7.14 6.19
N ASP A 18 6.15 -8.15 6.59
CA ASP A 18 6.85 -8.99 5.63
C ASP A 18 5.92 -10.05 5.06
N ASP A 19 6.29 -10.59 3.90
CA ASP A 19 5.61 -11.74 3.35
C ASP A 19 5.76 -12.94 4.31
N PRO A 20 4.67 -13.54 4.82
CA PRO A 20 4.75 -14.73 5.67
C PRO A 20 5.46 -15.91 5.00
N ALA A 21 5.61 -15.89 3.69
CA ALA A 21 6.31 -16.88 2.89
C ALA A 21 7.84 -16.72 2.84
N THR A 22 8.47 -15.91 3.72
CA THR A 22 9.95 -15.72 3.79
C THR A 22 10.67 -16.41 4.98
N HIS A 23 9.96 -17.04 5.92
CA HIS A 23 10.56 -17.50 7.19
C HIS A 23 10.55 -19.01 7.56
N LEU A 24 10.18 -19.91 6.64
CA LEU A 24 10.18 -21.37 6.84
C LEU A 24 11.03 -22.08 5.77
N GLU A 25 11.47 -23.32 5.98
CA GLU A 25 12.18 -24.10 4.94
C GLU A 25 11.38 -24.25 3.62
N LEU A 26 10.07 -23.91 3.63
CA LEU A 26 9.19 -23.77 2.46
C LEU A 26 9.41 -22.49 1.62
N THR A 27 10.18 -21.53 2.09
CA THR A 27 10.48 -20.26 1.40
C THR A 27 11.50 -20.49 0.30
N MET A 28 12.27 -21.57 0.42
CA MET A 28 13.06 -22.14 -0.68
C MET A 28 12.20 -22.58 -1.86
N ILE A 29 10.86 -22.56 -1.77
CA ILE A 29 9.97 -22.75 -2.94
C ILE A 29 9.50 -21.40 -3.50
N HIS A 30 9.19 -20.40 -2.66
CA HIS A 30 8.71 -19.07 -3.10
C HIS A 30 9.83 -18.13 -3.57
N GLU A 31 10.98 -18.16 -2.91
CA GLU A 31 12.18 -17.48 -3.42
C GLU A 31 12.66 -18.16 -4.70
N VAL A 32 12.55 -19.50 -4.79
CA VAL A 32 12.80 -20.25 -6.03
C VAL A 32 11.83 -19.85 -7.14
N MET A 33 10.56 -19.56 -6.86
CA MET A 33 9.65 -19.04 -7.89
C MET A 33 10.16 -17.77 -8.58
N VAL A 34 10.89 -16.90 -7.88
CA VAL A 34 11.51 -15.72 -8.51
C VAL A 34 12.89 -16.05 -9.06
N LEU A 35 13.67 -16.87 -8.36
CA LEU A 35 15.05 -17.24 -8.73
C LEU A 35 15.12 -18.17 -9.96
N ASP A 36 14.07 -18.93 -10.26
CA ASP A 36 13.94 -19.75 -11.46
C ASP A 36 13.72 -18.90 -12.73
N HIS A 37 13.26 -17.66 -12.55
CA HIS A 37 13.02 -16.73 -13.65
C HIS A 37 14.20 -15.76 -13.77
N SER A 38 14.72 -15.62 -15.00
CA SER A 38 15.79 -14.67 -15.32
C SER A 38 15.42 -13.80 -16.51
N GLY A 39 16.09 -12.65 -16.65
CA GLY A 39 15.89 -11.74 -17.77
C GLY A 39 14.48 -11.14 -17.83
N THR A 40 13.75 -11.43 -18.90
CA THR A 40 12.43 -10.82 -19.21
C THR A 40 11.34 -11.23 -18.22
N GLU A 41 11.33 -12.49 -17.78
CA GLU A 41 10.34 -12.99 -16.82
C GLU A 41 10.52 -12.33 -15.44
N LEU A 42 11.76 -12.17 -15.01
CA LEU A 42 12.09 -11.45 -13.78
C LEU A 42 11.65 -9.97 -13.85
N ALA A 43 11.84 -9.33 -15.02
CA ALA A 43 11.39 -7.97 -15.24
C ALA A 43 9.85 -7.85 -15.16
N ALA A 44 9.11 -8.84 -15.69
CA ALA A 44 7.65 -8.87 -15.60
C ALA A 44 7.17 -9.01 -14.14
N LEU A 45 7.82 -9.85 -13.33
CA LEU A 45 7.52 -10.01 -11.91
C LEU A 45 7.78 -8.70 -11.13
N GLN A 46 8.92 -8.06 -11.37
CA GLN A 46 9.25 -6.78 -10.75
C GLN A 46 8.31 -5.66 -11.19
N TYR A 47 7.91 -5.65 -12.46
CA TYR A 47 6.93 -4.70 -12.98
C TYR A 47 5.54 -4.90 -12.36
N ALA A 48 5.10 -6.15 -12.17
CA ALA A 48 3.85 -6.44 -11.48
C ALA A 48 3.87 -5.92 -10.02
N ALA A 49 5.00 -6.06 -9.31
CA ALA A 49 5.16 -5.49 -7.98
C ALA A 49 5.13 -3.95 -8.00
N ALA A 50 5.80 -3.33 -8.97
CA ALA A 50 5.78 -1.87 -9.16
C ALA A 50 4.37 -1.36 -9.48
N LEU A 51 3.62 -2.07 -10.31
CA LEU A 51 2.23 -1.76 -10.67
C LEU A 51 1.31 -1.80 -9.44
N LYS A 52 1.44 -2.82 -8.58
CA LYS A 52 0.66 -2.88 -7.33
C LYS A 52 0.90 -1.64 -6.47
N LEU A 53 2.16 -1.27 -6.24
CA LEU A 53 2.49 -0.08 -5.45
C LEU A 53 1.95 1.20 -6.09
N THR A 54 2.11 1.33 -7.41
CA THR A 54 1.64 2.49 -8.17
C THR A 54 0.11 2.62 -8.13
N LEU A 55 -0.61 1.50 -8.19
CA LEU A 55 -2.07 1.47 -8.14
C LEU A 55 -2.60 1.92 -6.76
N TYR A 56 -2.03 1.41 -5.67
CA TYR A 56 -2.42 1.85 -4.32
C TYR A 56 -2.02 3.31 -4.05
N ALA A 57 -0.82 3.74 -4.47
CA ALA A 57 -0.41 5.13 -4.35
C ALA A 57 -1.33 6.06 -5.17
N GLY A 58 -1.72 5.64 -6.38
CA GLY A 58 -2.66 6.36 -7.23
C GLY A 58 -4.05 6.45 -6.61
N LEU A 59 -4.55 5.38 -5.97
CA LEU A 59 -5.82 5.39 -5.25
C LEU A 59 -5.80 6.37 -4.06
N ILE A 60 -4.71 6.42 -3.31
CA ILE A 60 -4.52 7.40 -2.24
C ILE A 60 -4.47 8.83 -2.81
N ALA A 61 -3.75 9.01 -3.92
CA ALA A 61 -3.61 10.30 -4.59
C ALA A 61 -4.95 10.83 -5.10
N THR A 62 -5.78 9.99 -5.74
CA THR A 62 -7.10 10.42 -6.24
C THR A 62 -8.08 10.76 -5.11
N LEU A 63 -8.02 10.05 -3.99
CA LEU A 63 -8.82 10.34 -2.79
C LEU A 63 -8.40 11.65 -2.09
N LEU A 64 -7.11 12.00 -2.15
CA LEU A 64 -6.57 13.24 -1.57
C LEU A 64 -6.68 14.45 -2.49
N ASN A 65 -6.88 14.23 -3.78
CA ASN A 65 -6.87 15.31 -4.77
C ASN A 65 -8.13 16.19 -4.61
N PRO A 66 -7.98 17.49 -4.28
CA PRO A 66 -9.12 18.39 -4.18
C PRO A 66 -9.58 18.91 -5.55
N PHE A 67 -8.78 18.74 -6.61
CA PHE A 67 -9.07 19.27 -7.93
C PHE A 67 -9.90 18.30 -8.76
N HIS A 68 -10.94 18.81 -9.42
CA HIS A 68 -11.72 18.01 -10.34
C HIS A 68 -11.00 17.85 -11.69
N PRO A 69 -10.77 16.61 -12.16
CA PRO A 69 -10.01 16.36 -13.39
C PRO A 69 -10.68 16.90 -14.65
N LEU A 70 -11.99 17.14 -14.61
CA LEU A 70 -12.76 17.70 -15.75
C LEU A 70 -12.67 19.23 -15.84
N GLN A 71 -12.36 19.92 -14.74
CA GLN A 71 -12.30 21.38 -14.70
C GLN A 71 -10.85 21.86 -14.86
N GLU A 72 -9.92 21.24 -14.15
CA GLU A 72 -8.51 21.64 -14.13
C GLU A 72 -7.58 20.42 -14.31
N PRO A 73 -7.47 19.86 -15.53
CA PRO A 73 -6.79 18.59 -15.76
C PRO A 73 -5.29 18.64 -15.43
N VAL A 74 -4.61 19.76 -15.74
CA VAL A 74 -3.17 19.91 -15.50
C VAL A 74 -2.85 19.94 -14.00
N LEU A 75 -3.63 20.70 -13.23
CA LEU A 75 -3.44 20.79 -11.77
C LEU A 75 -3.82 19.47 -11.08
N ALA A 76 -4.90 18.83 -11.52
CA ALA A 76 -5.30 17.53 -10.99
C ALA A 76 -4.18 16.48 -11.20
N VAL A 77 -3.59 16.39 -12.39
CA VAL A 77 -2.48 15.47 -12.66
C VAL A 77 -1.23 15.85 -11.86
N GLY A 78 -0.86 17.13 -11.82
CA GLY A 78 0.33 17.59 -11.09
C GLY A 78 0.26 17.28 -9.60
N VAL A 79 -0.87 17.57 -8.96
CA VAL A 79 -1.11 17.28 -7.54
C VAL A 79 -1.21 15.78 -7.29
N GLY A 80 -1.84 15.02 -8.19
CA GLY A 80 -1.87 13.56 -8.13
C GLY A 80 -0.46 12.95 -8.17
N ALA A 81 0.39 13.39 -9.10
CA ALA A 81 1.77 12.92 -9.19
C ALA A 81 2.59 13.28 -7.95
N LEU A 82 2.45 14.52 -7.45
CA LEU A 82 3.18 14.98 -6.26
C LEU A 82 2.76 14.22 -5.00
N THR A 83 1.45 13.94 -4.85
CA THR A 83 0.95 13.11 -3.74
C THR A 83 1.45 11.66 -3.83
N MET A 84 1.53 11.06 -5.03
CA MET A 84 2.13 9.73 -5.20
C MET A 84 3.61 9.70 -4.79
N VAL A 85 4.38 10.73 -5.14
CA VAL A 85 5.78 10.88 -4.67
C VAL A 85 5.83 11.00 -3.15
N GLY A 86 4.94 11.79 -2.54
CA GLY A 86 4.83 11.90 -1.09
C GLY A 86 4.54 10.55 -0.41
N VAL A 87 3.61 9.76 -0.97
CA VAL A 87 3.32 8.40 -0.48
C VAL A 87 4.57 7.51 -0.59
N ALA A 88 5.30 7.56 -1.70
CA ALA A 88 6.52 6.78 -1.88
C ALA A 88 7.60 7.15 -0.85
N VAL A 89 7.78 8.44 -0.54
CA VAL A 89 8.71 8.91 0.50
C VAL A 89 8.29 8.39 1.87
N VAL A 90 7.00 8.48 2.22
CA VAL A 90 6.50 7.96 3.50
C VAL A 90 6.77 6.47 3.61
N VAL A 91 6.44 5.68 2.58
CA VAL A 91 6.72 4.23 2.57
C VAL A 91 8.22 3.97 2.75
N GLY A 92 9.09 4.66 2.01
CA GLY A 92 10.54 4.51 2.15
C GLY A 92 11.07 4.88 3.54
N CYS A 93 10.48 5.89 4.20
CA CYS A 93 10.78 6.19 5.60
C CYS A 93 10.39 5.05 6.54
N PHE A 94 9.19 4.46 6.37
CA PHE A 94 8.78 3.30 7.16
C PHE A 94 9.72 2.11 6.97
N GLU A 95 10.13 1.82 5.73
CA GLU A 95 11.09 0.76 5.43
C GLU A 95 12.46 0.99 6.06
N SER A 96 12.88 2.26 6.15
CA SER A 96 14.19 2.62 6.70
C SER A 96 14.21 2.65 8.23
N LEU A 97 13.07 2.94 8.86
CA LEU A 97 12.98 3.24 10.31
C LEU A 97 12.35 2.10 11.13
N MET A 98 11.54 1.23 10.53
CA MET A 98 10.85 0.17 11.26
C MET A 98 11.52 -1.20 11.08
N ALA A 99 11.52 -1.97 12.17
CA ALA A 99 11.87 -3.38 12.14
C ALA A 99 10.67 -4.26 11.72
N ARG A 100 10.97 -5.49 11.28
CA ARG A 100 9.95 -6.48 10.87
C ARG A 100 9.04 -6.81 12.04
N LEU A 101 7.73 -6.83 11.80
CA LEU A 101 6.77 -7.29 12.79
C LEU A 101 6.81 -8.82 12.86
N PRO A 102 6.85 -9.43 14.05
CA PRO A 102 6.74 -10.89 14.16
C PRO A 102 5.38 -11.38 13.63
N LEU A 103 5.37 -12.52 12.93
CA LEU A 103 4.20 -13.07 12.23
C LEU A 103 2.90 -13.14 13.05
N PRO A 104 2.89 -13.51 14.34
CA PRO A 104 1.67 -13.54 15.15
C PRO A 104 1.01 -12.15 15.33
N LEU A 105 1.79 -11.07 15.17
CA LEU A 105 1.31 -9.69 15.29
C LEU A 105 0.81 -9.14 13.95
N VAL A 106 1.15 -9.77 12.81
CA VAL A 106 0.69 -9.33 11.47
C VAL A 106 -0.83 -9.33 11.36
N PRO A 107 -1.58 -10.39 11.75
CA PRO A 107 -3.04 -10.33 11.73
C PRO A 107 -3.59 -9.18 12.57
N ARG A 108 -3.00 -8.92 13.75
CA ARG A 108 -3.42 -7.80 14.62
C ARG A 108 -3.18 -6.45 13.96
N TYR A 109 -2.08 -6.30 13.22
CA TYR A 109 -1.77 -5.10 12.46
C TYR A 109 -2.77 -4.87 11.32
N VAL A 110 -3.14 -5.91 10.58
CA VAL A 110 -4.19 -5.83 9.53
C VAL A 110 -5.55 -5.47 10.14
N TRP A 111 -5.89 -6.04 11.29
CA TRP A 111 -7.12 -5.69 12.00
C TRP A 111 -7.20 -4.20 12.35
N LEU A 112 -6.08 -3.54 12.69
CA LEU A 112 -6.07 -2.09 12.94
C LEU A 112 -6.56 -1.30 11.73
N ALA A 113 -6.22 -1.71 10.51
CA ALA A 113 -6.74 -1.07 9.30
C ALA A 113 -8.27 -1.20 9.21
N GLY A 114 -8.81 -2.40 9.50
CA GLY A 114 -10.24 -2.66 9.54
C GLY A 114 -10.97 -1.80 10.58
N TRP A 115 -10.41 -1.68 11.79
CA TRP A 115 -10.96 -0.82 12.84
C TRP A 115 -10.95 0.67 12.43
N LEU A 116 -9.85 1.16 11.86
CA LEU A 116 -9.74 2.55 11.40
C LEU A 116 -10.71 2.85 10.25
N ALA A 117 -10.87 1.92 9.31
CA ALA A 117 -11.83 2.06 8.22
C ALA A 117 -13.28 2.03 8.72
N GLY A 118 -13.61 1.09 9.62
CA GLY A 118 -14.93 1.00 10.25
C GLY A 118 -15.30 2.23 11.06
N ALA A 119 -14.34 2.76 11.85
CA ALA A 119 -14.53 4.01 12.60
C ALA A 119 -14.78 5.21 11.66
N ALA A 120 -14.00 5.33 10.57
CA ALA A 120 -14.21 6.37 9.59
C ALA A 120 -15.59 6.26 8.91
N ALA A 121 -16.00 5.06 8.51
CA ALA A 121 -17.31 4.81 7.90
C ALA A 121 -18.46 5.14 8.88
N LEU A 122 -18.32 4.79 10.16
CA LEU A 122 -19.32 5.09 11.18
C LEU A 122 -19.44 6.59 11.42
N VAL A 123 -18.32 7.31 11.50
CA VAL A 123 -18.31 8.78 11.65
C VAL A 123 -18.99 9.45 10.46
N VAL A 124 -18.67 9.04 9.23
CA VAL A 124 -19.32 9.54 8.02
C VAL A 124 -20.82 9.18 8.02
N GLY A 125 -21.19 7.97 8.43
CA GLY A 125 -22.58 7.54 8.52
C GLY A 125 -23.40 8.32 9.56
N VAL A 126 -22.81 8.61 10.72
CA VAL A 126 -23.48 9.36 11.80
C VAL A 126 -23.56 10.86 11.49
N LEU A 127 -22.54 11.44 10.84
CA LEU A 127 -22.56 12.83 10.37
C LEU A 127 -23.48 13.00 9.15
N GLY A 128 -23.49 12.02 8.23
CA GLY A 128 -24.36 11.99 7.07
C GLY A 128 -25.83 11.72 7.39
N ALA A 129 -26.13 11.06 8.51
CA ALA A 129 -27.50 10.92 9.02
C ALA A 129 -28.04 12.21 9.70
N LYS A 130 -27.20 13.22 9.91
CA LYS A 130 -27.55 14.51 10.53
C LYS A 130 -27.59 15.69 9.54
N ALA A 131 -27.26 15.45 8.27
CA ALA A 131 -27.38 16.43 7.18
C ALA A 131 -28.61 16.10 6.33
#